data_AF-A0A914STH9-F1
#
_entry.id   AF-A0A914STH9-F1
#
_cell.length_a   1.000
_cell.length_b   1.000
_cell.length_c   1.000
_cell.angle_alpha   90.00
_cell.angle_beta   90.00
_cell.angle_gamma   90.00
#
_symmetry.space_group_name_H-M   'P 1'
#
loop_
_entity.id
_entity.type
_entity.pdbx_description
1 polymer ?
#
loop_
_entity_poly.entity_id
_entity_poly.type
_entity_poly.pdbx_seq_one_letter_code
_entity_poly.pdbx_strand_id
1 'polypeptide(L)'
;MKTKVMEYNHKICFSLKPVKECPRGTTMEKAEDIKIPFTCKDRSSTEIRRLVREAKSKDISQMLELNQQSFVETVRSARICV
;
A
#
# COMPACT_ATOMS: atom_id res chain seq x y z
N MET A 1 -0.17 -2.04 10.63
CA MET A 1 -0.10 -2.40 9.20
C MET A 1 -0.93 -1.40 8.43
N LYS A 2 -0.58 -1.07 7.20
CA LYS A 2 -1.33 -0.11 6.39
C LYS A 2 -1.26 -0.44 4.91
N THR A 3 -2.12 0.17 4.12
CA THR A 3 -2.07 0.04 2.66
C THR A 3 -0.81 0.71 2.11
N LYS A 4 -0.08 0.00 1.24
CA LYS A 4 1.05 0.58 0.51
C LYS A 4 0.51 1.37 -0.68
N VAL A 5 1.02 2.59 -0.84
CA VAL A 5 0.70 3.47 -1.96
C VAL A 5 1.94 3.61 -2.83
N MET A 6 1.78 3.45 -4.14
CA MET A 6 2.83 3.68 -5.13
C MET A 6 2.26 4.52 -6.27
N GLU A 7 3.12 5.34 -6.88
CA GLU A 7 2.77 6.10 -8.07
C GLU A 7 3.51 5.51 -9.28
N TYR A 8 2.76 5.21 -10.34
CA TYR A 8 3.30 4.63 -11.57
C TYR A 8 2.49 5.10 -12.78
N ASN A 9 3.15 5.61 -13.82
CA ASN A 9 2.52 6.06 -15.07
C ASN A 9 1.26 6.93 -14.87
N HIS A 10 1.36 7.99 -14.06
CA HIS A 10 0.25 8.90 -13.72
C HIS A 10 -0.95 8.24 -13.01
N LYS A 11 -0.78 7.01 -12.51
CA LYS A 11 -1.75 6.29 -11.69
C LYS A 11 -1.26 6.17 -10.27
N ILE A 12 -2.21 6.13 -9.35
CA ILE A 12 -1.96 5.82 -7.95
C ILE A 12 -2.42 4.38 -7.72
N CYS A 13 -1.49 3.56 -7.25
CA CYS A 13 -1.71 2.14 -7.00
C CYS A 13 -1.70 1.87 -5.51
N PHE A 14 -2.68 1.09 -5.07
CA PHE A 14 -2.91 0.74 -3.68
C PHE A 14 -2.78 -0.78 -3.52
N SER A 15 -2.10 -1.20 -2.47
CA SER A 15 -1.98 -2.62 -2.19
C SER A 15 -3.30 -3.20 -1.68
N LEU A 16 -3.71 -4.34 -2.22
CA LEU A 16 -4.95 -5.02 -1.80
C LEU A 16 -4.79 -5.82 -0.50
N LYS A 17 -3.57 -5.89 0.03
CA LYS A 17 -3.28 -6.44 1.36
C LYS A 17 -2.54 -5.39 2.21
N PRO A 18 -2.66 -5.43 3.54
CA PRO A 18 -1.91 -4.54 4.41
C PRO A 18 -0.43 -4.96 4.50
N VAL A 19 0.47 -3.98 4.52
CA VAL A 19 1.92 -4.18 4.68
C VAL A 19 2.34 -3.72 6.09
N LYS A 20 3.21 -4.51 6.75
CA LYS A 20 3.83 -4.08 8.01
C LYS A 20 4.92 -3.07 7.70
N GLU A 21 4.82 -1.90 8.30
CA GLU A 21 5.89 -0.91 8.34
C GLU A 21 6.22 -0.63 9.80
N CYS A 22 7.48 -0.30 10.05
CA CYS A 22 7.93 0.06 11.39
C CYS A 22 7.35 1.42 11.83
N PRO A 23 7.04 1.58 13.12
CA PRO A 23 6.67 2.88 13.69
C PRO A 23 7.69 3.97 13.37
N ARG A 24 7.24 5.23 13.37
CA ARG A 24 8.16 6.37 13.21
C ARG A 24 9.19 6.36 14.34
N GLY A 25 10.46 6.56 13.97
CA GLY A 25 11.58 6.53 14.93
C GLY A 25 12.16 5.13 15.18
N THR A 26 11.64 4.09 14.54
CA THR A 26 12.20 2.73 14.57
C THR A 26 12.66 2.29 13.18
N THR A 27 13.57 1.33 13.14
CA THR A 27 14.22 0.82 11.92
C THR A 27 13.84 -0.63 11.71
N MET A 28 13.76 -1.07 10.44
CA MET A 28 13.50 -2.47 10.13
C MET A 28 14.75 -3.31 10.41
N GLU A 29 14.72 -4.11 11.47
CA GLU A 29 15.79 -5.07 11.78
C GLU A 29 15.65 -6.34 10.94
N LYS A 30 14.42 -6.87 10.86
CA LYS A 30 14.09 -8.02 10.00
C LYS A 30 12.93 -7.67 9.11
N ALA A 31 13.09 -7.97 7.82
CA ALA A 31 12.06 -7.80 6.81
C ALA A 31 11.88 -9.11 6.03
N GLU A 32 10.72 -9.24 5.41
CA GLU A 32 10.41 -10.28 4.45
C GLU A 32 9.95 -9.65 3.14
N ASP A 33 10.33 -10.25 2.03
CA ASP A 33 9.84 -9.88 0.71
C ASP A 33 8.54 -10.64 0.45
N ILE A 34 7.43 -9.90 0.36
CA ILE A 34 6.11 -10.49 0.12
C ILE A 34 5.58 -10.04 -1.25
N LYS A 35 5.00 -10.99 -1.99
CA LYS A 35 4.28 -10.69 -3.23
C LYS A 35 2.87 -10.25 -2.91
N ILE A 36 2.50 -9.08 -3.39
CA ILE A 36 1.23 -8.44 -3.05
C ILE A 36 0.57 -7.85 -4.29
N PRO A 37 -0.73 -8.12 -4.49
CA PRO A 37 -1.46 -7.50 -5.59
C PRO A 37 -1.76 -6.02 -5.30
N PHE A 38 -1.72 -5.23 -6.36
CA PHE A 38 -2.06 -3.81 -6.37
C PHE A 38 -3.24 -3.55 -7.30
N THR A 39 -4.05 -2.55 -6.96
CA THR A 39 -5.05 -1.95 -7.85
C THR A 39 -4.67 -0.50 -8.13
N CYS A 40 -4.75 -0.08 -9.38
CA CYS A 40 -4.41 1.27 -9.80
C CYS A 40 -5.64 2.07 -10.21
N LYS A 41 -5.66 3.33 -9.80
CA LYS A 41 -6.67 4.30 -10.19
C LYS A 41 -5.99 5.54 -10.77
N ASP A 42 -6.68 6.25 -11.67
CA ASP A 42 -6.14 7.45 -12.28
C ASP A 42 -5.95 8.56 -11.24
N ARG A 43 -4.79 9.23 -11.26
CA ARG A 43 -4.45 10.30 -10.30
C ARG A 43 -5.45 11.46 -10.33
N SER A 44 -6.13 11.67 -11.46
CA SER A 44 -7.17 12.69 -11.66
C SER A 44 -8.51 12.34 -11.00
N SER A 45 -8.71 11.09 -10.56
CA SER A 45 -9.94 10.70 -9.86
C SER A 45 -10.13 11.55 -8.59
N THR A 46 -11.35 12.06 -8.41
CA THR A 46 -11.71 12.90 -7.25
C THR A 46 -11.54 12.16 -5.93
N GLU A 47 -11.70 10.85 -5.91
CA GLU A 47 -11.58 10.02 -4.71
C GLU A 47 -10.12 9.77 -4.29
N ILE A 48 -9.16 9.87 -5.21
CA ILE A 48 -7.76 9.44 -4.96
C ILE A 48 -7.10 10.25 -3.87
N ARG A 49 -7.39 11.55 -3.78
CA ARG A 49 -6.85 12.41 -2.71
C ARG A 49 -7.31 11.98 -1.32
N ARG A 50 -8.51 11.39 -1.22
CA ARG A 50 -9.05 10.86 0.04
C ARG A 50 -8.37 9.54 0.38
N LEU A 51 -8.34 8.61 -0.57
CA LEU A 51 -7.74 7.27 -0.39
C LEU A 51 -6.25 7.35 -0.04
N VAL A 52 -5.47 8.23 -0.70
CA VAL A 52 -4.05 8.43 -0.38
C VAL A 52 -3.85 8.94 1.05
N ARG A 53 -4.72 9.84 1.54
CA ARG A 53 -4.64 10.34 2.92
C ARG A 53 -4.95 9.24 3.92
N GLU A 54 -5.98 8.45 3.67
CA GLU A 54 -6.39 7.36 4.55
C GLU A 54 -5.37 6.21 4.59
N ALA A 55 -4.80 5.84 3.44
CA ALA A 55 -3.78 4.80 3.34
C ALA A 55 -2.49 5.10 4.13
N LYS A 56 -2.21 6.38 4.44
CA LYS A 56 -1.03 6.75 5.25
C LYS A 56 -1.09 6.23 6.68
N SER A 57 -2.29 6.05 7.24
CA SER A 57 -2.47 5.69 8.65
C SER A 57 -3.18 4.35 8.86
N LYS A 58 -3.97 3.86 7.90
CA LYS A 58 -4.76 2.64 8.05
C LYS A 58 -4.71 1.75 6.80
N ASP A 59 -5.17 0.51 6.98
CA ASP A 59 -5.52 -0.35 5.86
C ASP A 59 -6.87 0.10 5.28
N ILE A 60 -6.87 0.38 3.97
CA ILE A 60 -8.05 0.75 3.18
C ILE A 60 -8.41 -0.33 2.16
N SER A 61 -7.84 -1.53 2.25
CA SER A 61 -8.10 -2.64 1.32
C SER A 61 -9.58 -2.90 1.09
N GLN A 62 -10.41 -2.80 2.12
CA GLN A 62 -11.87 -2.97 2.04
C GLN A 62 -12.61 -1.85 1.27
N MET A 63 -11.99 -0.67 1.16
CA MET A 63 -12.53 0.47 0.44
C MET A 63 -12.14 0.45 -1.05
N LEU A 64 -11.19 -0.41 -1.42
CA LEU A 64 -10.75 -0.59 -2.78
C LEU A 64 -11.63 -1.64 -3.45
N GLU A 65 -11.97 -1.42 -4.71
CA GLU A 65 -12.61 -2.44 -5.53
C GLU A 65 -11.64 -3.60 -5.76
N LEU A 66 -11.72 -4.62 -4.88
CA LEU A 66 -10.81 -5.76 -4.83
C LEU A 66 -10.75 -6.56 -6.16
N ASN A 67 -11.75 -6.39 -7.03
CA ASN A 67 -11.88 -7.11 -8.30
C ASN A 67 -11.02 -6.52 -9.45
N GLN A 68 -10.38 -5.37 -9.26
CA GLN A 68 -9.51 -4.74 -10.27
C GLN A 68 -8.03 -4.86 -9.90
N GLN A 69 -7.52 -6.09 -9.78
CA GLN A 69 -6.07 -6.30 -9.67
C GLN A 69 -5.38 -5.83 -10.96
N SER A 70 -4.45 -4.89 -10.82
CA SER A 70 -3.66 -4.33 -11.94
C SER A 70 -2.33 -5.07 -12.12
N PHE A 71 -1.62 -5.37 -11.04
CA PHE A 71 -0.36 -6.12 -11.07
C PHE A 71 -0.04 -6.73 -9.69
N VAL A 72 1.00 -7.56 -9.64
CA VAL A 72 1.59 -8.08 -8.40
C VAL A 72 3.01 -7.55 -8.30
N GLU A 73 3.37 -7.00 -7.14
CA GLU A 73 4.71 -6.50 -6.87
C GLU A 73 5.27 -7.10 -5.59
N THR A 74 6.60 -7.22 -5.52
CA THR A 74 7.30 -7.66 -4.32
C THR A 74 7.61 -6.46 -3.44
N VAL A 75 7.10 -6.45 -2.21
CA VAL A 75 7.34 -5.38 -1.24
C VAL A 75 8.03 -5.91 0.00
N ARG A 76 8.92 -5.11 0.57
CA ARG A 76 9.49 -5.36 1.90
C ARG A 76 8.46 -5.08 2.98
N SER A 77 8.18 -6.09 3.78
CA SER A 77 7.30 -6.02 4.95
C SER A 77 8.11 -6.24 6.22
N ALA A 78 7.93 -5.38 7.21
CA ALA A 78 8.66 -5.48 8.48
C ALA A 78 8.18 -6.68 9.30
N ARG A 79 9.13 -7.51 9.77
CA ARG A 79 8.89 -8.54 10.79
C ARG A 79 9.26 -8.06 12.19
N ILE A 80 10.39 -7.37 12.32
CA ILE A 80 10.89 -6.84 13.59
C ILE A 80 11.36 -5.39 13.39
N CYS A 81 11.04 -4.54 14.36
CA CYS A 81 11.40 -3.13 14.39
C CYS A 81 12.18 -2.84 15.67
N VAL A 82 13.25 -2.04 15.55
CA VAL A 82 14.13 -1.63 16.65
C VAL A 82 14.34 -0.13 16.70
#